data_AF-A0A377BJ82-F1
#
_entry.id   AF-A0A377BJ82-F1
#
_cell.length_a   1.000
_cell.length_b   1.000
_cell.length_c   1.000
_cell.angle_alpha   90.00
_cell.angle_beta   90.00
_cell.angle_gamma   90.00
#
_symmetry.space_group_name_H-M   'P 1'
#
loop_
_entity.id
_entity.type
_entity.pdbx_description
1 polymer ?
#
loop_
_entity_poly.entity_id
_entity_poly.type
_entity_poly.pdbx_seq_one_letter_code
_entity_poly.pdbx_strand_id
1 'polypeptide(L)'
;MLELIDDCISCGVDKLIDANGGPVWTEEGFAALHEKVRAELNDTVVDIAKQVEQILTAVFNINKRLKGRVDMTMALGLSDIKAQMGGLVYRGFVTGNGFKRLGDTLRYLQAIEKRLEKLAVDPHRDRAQMLKVENVQQAWQQWINKLPPARREDEDVKEIRWMIEELRVSYFAQQLGTPYPISDKRILQAMEQISG
;
A
#
# COMPACT_ATOMS: atom_id res chain seq x y z
N MET A 1 -16.71 9.79 7.85
CA MET A 1 -17.44 9.53 6.59
C MET A 1 -17.19 10.67 5.61
N LEU A 2 -17.46 11.93 5.98
CA LEU A 2 -17.09 13.11 5.19
C LEU A 2 -15.61 13.09 4.79
N GLU A 3 -14.71 12.88 5.75
CA GLU A 3 -13.26 12.85 5.49
C GLU A 3 -12.79 11.77 4.48
N LEU A 4 -13.52 10.65 4.34
CA LEU A 4 -13.15 9.60 3.37
C LEU A 4 -13.65 9.93 1.96
N ILE A 5 -14.82 10.58 1.88
CA ILE A 5 -15.36 11.06 0.60
C ILE A 5 -14.45 12.17 0.07
N ASP A 6 -14.03 13.10 0.92
CA ASP A 6 -13.09 14.17 0.57
C ASP A 6 -11.73 13.59 0.09
N ASP A 7 -11.26 12.51 0.71
CA ASP A 7 -10.05 11.78 0.29
C ASP A 7 -10.25 11.10 -1.08
N CYS A 8 -11.42 10.52 -1.35
CA CYS A 8 -11.76 9.98 -2.68
C CYS A 8 -11.83 11.07 -3.74
N ILE A 9 -12.36 12.25 -3.40
CA ILE A 9 -12.42 13.42 -4.30
C ILE A 9 -11.02 13.91 -4.61
N SER A 10 -10.17 14.08 -3.59
CA SER A 10 -8.77 14.52 -3.74
C SER A 10 -7.99 13.56 -4.65
N CYS A 11 -8.09 12.26 -4.38
CA CYS A 11 -7.49 11.23 -5.23
C CYS A 11 -8.04 11.23 -6.67
N GLY A 12 -9.33 11.50 -6.84
CA GLY A 12 -9.97 11.62 -8.16
C GLY A 12 -9.44 12.81 -8.96
N VAL A 13 -9.23 13.95 -8.30
CA VAL A 13 -8.61 15.13 -8.91
C VAL A 13 -7.17 14.81 -9.33
N ASP A 14 -6.36 14.23 -8.45
CA ASP A 14 -4.97 13.86 -8.77
C ASP A 14 -4.90 12.91 -9.98
N LYS A 15 -5.76 11.89 -10.01
CA LYS A 15 -5.87 10.96 -11.14
C LYS A 15 -6.18 11.68 -12.46
N LEU A 16 -7.12 12.62 -12.45
CA LEU A 16 -7.53 13.34 -13.66
C LEU A 16 -6.47 14.33 -14.12
N ILE A 17 -5.76 14.97 -13.19
CA ILE A 17 -4.60 15.82 -13.50
C ILE A 17 -3.51 14.98 -14.17
N ASP A 18 -3.13 13.84 -13.57
CA ASP A 18 -2.15 12.91 -14.14
C ASP A 18 -2.56 12.43 -15.54
N ALA A 19 -3.82 12.05 -15.73
CA ALA A 19 -4.34 11.56 -17.00
C ALA A 19 -4.30 12.62 -18.12
N ASN A 20 -4.30 13.90 -17.76
CA ASN A 20 -4.24 15.03 -18.70
C ASN A 20 -2.82 15.63 -18.83
N GLY A 21 -1.79 14.92 -18.38
CA GLY A 21 -0.38 15.33 -18.56
C GLY A 21 0.21 16.11 -17.39
N GLY A 22 -0.47 16.15 -16.24
CA GLY A 22 0.01 16.78 -15.02
C GLY A 22 -0.44 18.24 -14.85
N PRO A 23 0.08 18.92 -13.81
CA PRO A 23 -0.29 20.30 -13.51
C PRO A 23 0.18 21.26 -14.60
N VAL A 24 -0.66 22.27 -14.87
CA VAL A 24 -0.46 23.30 -15.88
C VAL A 24 -0.34 24.67 -15.22
N TRP A 25 0.49 25.54 -15.78
CA TRP A 25 0.86 26.84 -15.18
C TRP A 25 0.49 28.05 -16.04
N THR A 26 -0.23 27.82 -17.15
CA THR A 26 -0.83 28.88 -17.98
C THR A 26 -2.31 29.01 -17.69
N GLU A 27 -2.87 30.19 -17.87
CA GLU A 27 -4.30 30.45 -17.65
C GLU A 27 -5.17 29.60 -18.60
N GLU A 28 -4.79 29.54 -19.89
CA GLU A 28 -5.49 28.76 -20.90
C GLU A 28 -5.39 27.25 -20.59
N GLY A 29 -4.23 26.79 -20.14
CA GLY A 29 -4.01 25.41 -19.74
C GLY A 29 -4.88 25.05 -18.53
N PHE A 30 -4.91 25.92 -17.52
CA PHE A 30 -5.72 25.74 -16.32
C PHE A 30 -7.20 25.67 -16.64
N ALA A 31 -7.71 26.58 -17.47
CA ALA A 31 -9.12 26.56 -17.88
C ALA A 31 -9.48 25.27 -18.62
N ALA A 32 -8.62 24.80 -19.53
CA ALA A 32 -8.83 23.55 -20.24
C ALA A 32 -8.82 22.32 -19.30
N LEU A 33 -7.85 22.26 -18.38
CA LEU A 33 -7.75 21.18 -17.40
C LEU A 33 -8.92 21.19 -16.42
N HIS A 34 -9.34 22.36 -15.95
CA HIS A 34 -10.48 22.52 -15.05
C HIS A 34 -11.76 21.94 -15.66
N GLU A 35 -12.07 22.27 -16.93
CA GLU A 35 -13.26 21.74 -17.58
C GLU A 35 -13.21 20.21 -17.75
N LYS A 36 -12.04 19.65 -18.03
CA LYS A 36 -11.84 18.20 -18.09
C LYS A 36 -12.06 17.53 -16.73
N VAL A 37 -11.40 18.03 -15.69
CA VAL A 37 -11.55 17.50 -14.32
C VAL A 37 -13.01 17.59 -13.90
N ARG A 38 -13.66 18.75 -14.07
CA ARG A 38 -15.07 18.95 -13.71
C ARG A 38 -16.02 17.97 -14.40
N ALA A 39 -15.79 17.68 -15.68
CA ALA A 39 -16.64 16.77 -16.45
C ALA A 39 -16.52 15.31 -15.98
N GLU A 40 -15.33 14.87 -15.57
CA GLU A 40 -15.03 13.46 -15.30
C GLU A 40 -14.94 13.11 -13.80
N LEU A 41 -14.96 14.11 -12.91
CA LEU A 41 -14.72 13.92 -11.47
C LEU A 41 -15.75 13.00 -10.82
N ASN A 42 -17.04 13.18 -11.10
CA ASN A 42 -18.09 12.38 -10.45
C ASN A 42 -17.92 10.88 -10.73
N ASP A 43 -17.75 10.52 -12.00
CA ASP A 43 -17.58 9.11 -12.40
C ASP A 43 -16.27 8.54 -11.83
N THR A 44 -15.20 9.34 -11.85
CA THR A 44 -13.92 8.95 -11.27
C THR A 44 -14.01 8.68 -9.77
N VAL A 45 -14.71 9.54 -9.02
CA VAL A 45 -14.90 9.38 -7.57
C VAL A 45 -15.77 8.16 -7.27
N VAL A 46 -16.80 7.89 -8.08
CA VAL A 46 -17.63 6.68 -7.95
C VAL A 46 -16.79 5.41 -8.10
N ASP A 47 -15.88 5.37 -9.08
CA ASP A 47 -15.01 4.20 -9.28
C ASP A 47 -13.96 4.03 -8.20
N ILE A 48 -13.42 5.13 -7.66
CA ILE A 48 -12.55 5.10 -6.48
C ILE A 48 -13.33 4.59 -5.27
N ALA A 49 -14.54 5.07 -5.04
CA ALA A 49 -15.38 4.67 -3.91
C ALA A 49 -15.69 3.16 -3.92
N LYS A 50 -15.95 2.57 -5.10
CA LYS A 50 -16.13 1.11 -5.24
C LYS A 50 -14.89 0.32 -4.80
N GLN A 51 -13.70 0.77 -5.18
CA GLN A 51 -12.45 0.12 -4.75
C GLN A 51 -12.22 0.28 -3.24
N VAL A 52 -12.49 1.47 -2.70
CA VAL A 52 -12.41 1.75 -1.27
C VAL A 52 -13.37 0.88 -0.47
N GLU A 53 -14.60 0.67 -0.95
CA GLU A 53 -15.57 -0.24 -0.33
C GLU A 53 -15.01 -1.67 -0.22
N GLN A 54 -14.39 -2.18 -1.28
CA GLN A 54 -13.77 -3.51 -1.27
C GLN A 54 -12.60 -3.59 -0.27
N ILE A 55 -11.76 -2.55 -0.23
CA ILE A 55 -10.65 -2.44 0.72
C ILE A 55 -11.16 -2.46 2.17
N LEU A 56 -12.17 -1.63 2.48
CA LEU A 56 -12.74 -1.56 3.83
C LEU A 56 -13.44 -2.86 4.23
N THR A 57 -14.05 -3.56 3.28
CA THR A 57 -14.64 -4.88 3.50
C THR A 57 -13.56 -5.91 3.88
N ALA A 58 -12.43 -5.93 3.16
CA ALA A 58 -11.30 -6.81 3.50
C ALA A 58 -10.71 -6.46 4.88
N VAL A 59 -10.55 -5.17 5.19
CA VAL A 59 -10.10 -4.70 6.52
C VAL A 59 -11.05 -5.18 7.63
N PHE A 60 -12.37 -5.08 7.42
CA PHE A 60 -13.37 -5.56 8.37
C PHE A 60 -13.24 -7.07 8.62
N ASN A 61 -13.10 -7.86 7.55
CA ASN A 61 -12.95 -9.32 7.65
C ASN A 61 -11.67 -9.71 8.40
N ILE A 62 -10.54 -9.07 8.10
CA ILE A 62 -9.27 -9.30 8.79
C ILE A 62 -9.41 -8.96 10.28
N ASN A 63 -9.97 -7.79 10.61
CA ASN A 63 -10.19 -7.37 12.00
C ASN A 63 -11.09 -8.33 12.78
N LYS A 64 -12.12 -8.90 12.14
CA LYS A 64 -12.97 -9.93 12.75
C LYS A 64 -12.16 -11.17 13.14
N ARG A 65 -11.24 -11.61 12.29
CA ARG A 65 -10.35 -12.76 12.55
C ARG A 65 -9.33 -12.47 13.64
N LEU A 66 -8.79 -11.24 13.70
CA LEU A 66 -7.83 -10.81 14.72
C LEU A 66 -8.42 -10.75 16.14
N LYS A 67 -9.75 -10.66 16.29
CA LYS A 67 -10.45 -10.68 17.59
C LYS A 67 -10.70 -12.10 18.13
N GLY A 68 -10.34 -13.15 17.37
CA GLY A 68 -10.48 -14.54 17.78
C GLY A 68 -9.51 -14.94 18.91
N ARG A 69 -9.56 -16.21 19.33
CA ARG A 69 -8.66 -16.74 20.36
C ARG A 69 -7.20 -16.64 19.92
N VAL A 70 -6.41 -15.86 20.64
CA VAL A 70 -4.98 -15.67 20.37
C VAL A 70 -4.19 -16.76 21.10
N ASP A 71 -3.54 -17.62 20.34
CA ASP A 71 -2.46 -18.48 20.85
C ASP A 71 -1.18 -17.64 20.98
N MET A 72 -0.44 -17.82 22.06
CA MET A 72 0.84 -17.13 22.29
C MET A 72 1.86 -17.39 21.18
N THR A 73 1.81 -18.56 20.53
CA THR A 73 2.66 -18.90 19.40
C THR A 73 2.41 -18.03 18.16
N MET A 74 1.20 -17.48 18.01
CA MET A 74 0.80 -16.62 16.90
C MET A 74 0.94 -15.12 17.19
N ALA A 75 1.20 -14.75 18.45
CA ALA A 75 1.13 -13.36 18.92
C ALA A 75 1.98 -12.39 18.08
N LEU A 76 3.19 -12.79 17.70
CA LEU A 76 4.10 -11.97 16.90
C LEU A 76 3.61 -11.80 15.45
N GLY A 77 3.12 -12.87 14.82
CA GLY A 77 2.52 -12.81 13.48
C GLY A 77 1.27 -11.91 13.45
N LEU A 78 0.41 -12.02 14.47
CA LEU A 78 -0.78 -11.16 14.59
C LEU A 78 -0.42 -9.69 14.85
N SER A 79 0.65 -9.42 15.60
CA SER A 79 1.15 -8.05 15.82
C SER A 79 1.70 -7.44 14.53
N ASP A 80 2.50 -8.19 13.78
CA ASP A 80 3.03 -7.76 12.48
C ASP A 80 1.90 -7.51 11.45
N ILE A 81 0.87 -8.37 11.41
CA ILE A 81 -0.31 -8.15 10.56
C ILE A 81 -1.01 -6.84 10.92
N LYS A 82 -1.21 -6.55 12.21
CA LYS A 82 -1.80 -5.28 12.65
C LYS A 82 -0.97 -4.08 12.22
N ALA A 83 0.36 -4.17 12.33
CA ALA A 83 1.27 -3.12 11.89
C ALA A 83 1.19 -2.91 10.37
N GLN A 84 1.22 -4.00 9.58
CA GLN A 84 1.08 -3.94 8.12
C GLN A 84 -0.26 -3.31 7.71
N MET A 85 -1.38 -3.69 8.34
CA MET A 85 -2.68 -3.07 8.08
C MET A 85 -2.67 -1.56 8.33
N GLY A 86 -2.05 -1.10 9.42
CA GLY A 86 -1.92 0.33 9.72
C GLY A 86 -1.08 1.09 8.71
N GLY A 87 -0.15 0.42 8.03
CA GLY A 87 0.62 0.98 6.92
C GLY A 87 -0.13 0.98 5.58
N LEU A 88 -1.13 0.12 5.39
CA LEU A 88 -1.91 0.02 4.15
C LEU A 88 -3.17 0.89 4.16
N VAL A 89 -3.87 0.94 5.30
CA VAL A 89 -5.14 1.63 5.47
C VAL A 89 -5.08 2.50 6.72
N TYR A 90 -4.95 3.80 6.49
CA TYR A 90 -4.88 4.86 7.49
C TYR A 90 -5.77 6.02 7.05
N ARG A 91 -5.90 7.06 7.88
CA ARG A 91 -6.66 8.27 7.51
C ARG A 91 -5.95 8.97 6.35
N GLY A 92 -6.62 9.13 5.21
CA GLY A 92 -6.02 9.74 4.00
C GLY A 92 -5.34 8.73 3.07
N PHE A 93 -5.55 7.42 3.25
CA PHE A 93 -4.84 6.40 2.46
C PHE A 93 -5.22 6.40 0.97
N VAL A 94 -6.38 6.95 0.60
CA VAL A 94 -6.84 6.90 -0.80
C VAL A 94 -5.96 7.80 -1.65
N THR A 95 -5.79 9.05 -1.23
CA THR A 95 -4.82 9.97 -1.83
C THR A 95 -3.39 9.54 -1.53
N GLY A 96 -3.10 9.16 -0.27
CA GLY A 96 -1.73 8.85 0.16
C GLY A 96 -1.11 7.62 -0.51
N ASN A 97 -1.89 6.58 -0.83
CA ASN A 97 -1.39 5.47 -1.65
C ASN A 97 -1.46 5.80 -3.15
N GLY A 98 -2.37 6.70 -3.55
CA GLY A 98 -2.61 7.07 -4.93
C GLY A 98 -3.50 6.07 -5.68
N PHE A 99 -4.22 6.56 -6.71
CA PHE A 99 -5.24 5.76 -7.41
C PHE A 99 -4.69 4.46 -8.00
N LYS A 100 -3.45 4.48 -8.51
CA LYS A 100 -2.78 3.33 -9.15
C LYS A 100 -2.57 2.18 -8.17
N ARG A 101 -2.49 2.47 -6.87
CA ARG A 101 -2.18 1.49 -5.81
C ARG A 101 -3.42 1.00 -5.05
N LEU A 102 -4.63 1.48 -5.36
CA LEU A 102 -5.84 0.98 -4.68
C LEU A 102 -6.08 -0.51 -4.95
N GLY A 103 -5.92 -0.94 -6.21
CA GLY A 103 -5.97 -2.36 -6.57
C GLY A 103 -4.89 -3.19 -5.86
N ASP A 104 -3.67 -2.68 -5.77
CA ASP A 104 -2.58 -3.33 -5.03
C ASP A 104 -2.87 -3.41 -3.53
N THR A 105 -3.42 -2.34 -2.94
CA THR A 105 -3.82 -2.29 -1.53
C THR A 105 -4.81 -3.40 -1.21
N LEU A 106 -5.82 -3.60 -2.07
CA LEU A 106 -6.76 -4.71 -1.92
C LEU A 106 -6.06 -6.08 -2.02
N ARG A 107 -5.15 -6.26 -2.99
CA ARG A 107 -4.37 -7.50 -3.15
C ARG A 107 -3.50 -7.79 -1.93
N TYR A 108 -2.87 -6.78 -1.32
CA TYR A 108 -2.10 -6.94 -0.09
C TYR A 108 -2.96 -7.35 1.11
N LEU A 109 -4.17 -6.80 1.23
CA LEU A 109 -5.13 -7.23 2.26
C LEU A 109 -5.58 -8.68 2.04
N GLN A 110 -5.82 -9.10 0.79
CA GLN A 110 -6.11 -10.50 0.48
C GLN A 110 -4.92 -11.42 0.81
N ALA A 111 -3.68 -10.95 0.62
CA ALA A 111 -2.49 -11.68 1.04
C ALA A 111 -2.43 -11.86 2.57
N ILE A 112 -2.86 -10.84 3.34
CA ILE A 112 -3.00 -10.94 4.80
C ILE A 112 -4.07 -11.96 5.19
N GLU A 113 -5.22 -12.00 4.50
CA GLU A 113 -6.24 -13.02 4.77
C GLU A 113 -5.70 -14.43 4.55
N LYS A 114 -4.93 -14.65 3.47
CA LYS A 114 -4.25 -15.92 3.20
C LYS A 114 -3.16 -16.24 4.20
N ARG A 115 -2.42 -15.23 4.67
CA ARG A 115 -1.47 -15.40 5.75
C ARG A 115 -2.15 -15.87 7.04
N LEU A 116 -3.26 -15.26 7.43
CA LEU A 116 -4.02 -15.66 8.62
C LEU A 116 -4.54 -17.11 8.53
N GLU A 117 -4.91 -17.59 7.34
CA GLU A 117 -5.28 -19.01 7.13
C GLU A 117 -4.08 -19.93 7.42
N LYS A 118 -2.90 -19.61 6.86
CA LYS A 118 -1.69 -20.42 7.01
C LYS A 118 -1.06 -20.32 8.40
N LEU A 119 -1.14 -19.15 9.05
CA LEU A 119 -0.61 -18.89 10.38
C LEU A 119 -1.23 -19.81 11.42
N ALA A 120 -2.53 -20.12 11.30
CA ALA A 120 -3.21 -21.05 12.19
C ALA A 120 -2.77 -22.52 12.01
N VAL A 121 -2.19 -22.85 10.86
CA VAL A 121 -1.73 -24.21 10.51
C VAL A 121 -0.26 -24.40 10.85
N ASP A 122 0.60 -23.43 10.51
CA ASP A 122 2.05 -23.49 10.72
C ASP A 122 2.62 -22.15 11.18
N PRO A 123 2.52 -21.84 12.50
CA PRO A 123 3.08 -20.60 13.06
C PRO A 123 4.61 -20.50 12.94
N HIS A 124 5.32 -21.62 12.90
CA HIS A 124 6.78 -21.63 12.81
C HIS A 124 7.27 -21.19 11.43
N ARG A 125 6.61 -21.66 10.36
CA ARG A 125 6.90 -21.20 9.00
C ARG A 125 6.57 -19.73 8.81
N ASP A 126 5.42 -19.27 9.34
CA ASP A 126 5.08 -17.84 9.33
C ASP A 126 6.17 -17.02 10.01
N ARG A 127 6.60 -17.43 11.21
CA ARG A 127 7.65 -16.75 11.97
C ARG A 127 8.97 -16.67 11.20
N ALA A 128 9.38 -17.74 10.52
CA ALA A 128 10.60 -17.73 9.70
C ALA A 128 10.51 -16.74 8.53
N GLN A 129 9.36 -16.63 7.87
CA GLN A 129 9.13 -15.68 6.77
C GLN A 129 9.03 -14.24 7.29
N MET A 130 8.32 -14.04 8.40
CA MET A 130 8.17 -12.75 9.06
C MET A 130 9.53 -12.15 9.45
N LEU A 131 10.46 -12.95 9.98
CA LEU A 131 11.81 -12.49 10.33
C LEU A 131 12.59 -11.97 9.11
N LYS A 132 12.37 -12.54 7.91
CA LYS A 132 13.00 -12.04 6.68
C LYS A 132 12.46 -10.66 6.30
N VAL A 133 11.14 -10.50 6.39
CA VAL A 133 10.49 -9.21 6.14
C VAL A 133 10.94 -8.16 7.15
N GLU A 134 11.02 -8.53 8.44
CA GLU A 134 11.48 -7.65 9.51
C GLU A 134 12.91 -7.16 9.25
N ASN A 135 13.82 -8.03 8.82
CA ASN A 135 15.20 -7.64 8.46
C ASN A 135 15.22 -6.59 7.33
N VAL A 136 14.39 -6.77 6.29
CA VAL A 136 14.30 -5.79 5.19
C VAL A 136 13.66 -4.48 5.66
N GLN A 137 12.63 -4.53 6.50
CA GLN A 137 12.00 -3.33 7.07
C GLN A 137 12.97 -2.54 7.95
N GLN A 138 13.79 -3.21 8.76
CA GLN A 138 14.83 -2.57 9.57
C GLN A 138 15.88 -1.89 8.68
N ALA A 139 16.33 -2.57 7.62
CA ALA A 139 17.25 -1.99 6.64
C ALA A 139 16.65 -0.75 5.96
N TRP A 140 15.39 -0.84 5.52
CA TRP A 140 14.65 0.29 4.94
C TRP A 140 14.53 1.47 5.90
N GLN A 141 14.18 1.22 7.16
CA GLN A 141 14.05 2.28 8.16
C GLN A 141 15.39 2.99 8.44
N GLN A 142 16.49 2.25 8.47
CA GLN A 142 17.82 2.85 8.61
C GLN A 142 18.23 3.63 7.36
N TRP A 143 17.91 3.10 6.19
CA TRP A 143 18.21 3.70 4.90
C TRP A 143 17.46 5.02 4.69
N ILE A 144 16.13 5.05 4.87
CA ILE A 144 15.31 6.25 4.70
C ILE A 144 15.72 7.37 5.69
N ASN A 145 16.15 7.00 6.90
CA ASN A 145 16.62 7.95 7.90
C ASN A 145 17.95 8.62 7.52
N LYS A 146 18.77 7.98 6.68
CA LYS A 146 20.03 8.54 6.16
C LYS A 146 19.81 9.48 4.97
N LEU A 147 18.67 9.38 4.29
CA LEU A 147 18.36 10.25 3.16
C LEU A 147 18.07 11.69 3.62
N PRO A 148 18.48 12.71 2.84
CA PRO A 148 18.04 14.08 3.06
C PRO A 148 16.51 14.18 3.10
N PRO A 149 15.91 15.02 3.97
CA PRO A 149 14.46 15.13 4.07
C PRO A 149 13.75 15.37 2.73
N ALA A 150 14.36 16.15 1.84
CA ALA A 150 13.82 16.44 0.50
C ALA A 150 13.72 15.18 -0.40
N ARG A 151 14.63 14.21 -0.25
CA ARG A 151 14.64 12.97 -1.06
C ARG A 151 13.61 11.95 -0.56
N ARG A 152 13.13 12.06 0.68
CA ARG A 152 12.25 11.02 1.28
C ARG A 152 10.90 10.90 0.57
N GLU A 153 10.48 11.97 -0.09
CA GLU A 153 9.21 12.05 -0.80
C GLU A 153 9.34 11.69 -2.29
N ASP A 154 10.55 11.40 -2.76
CA ASP A 154 10.78 11.03 -4.16
C ASP A 154 10.13 9.68 -4.47
N GLU A 155 9.65 9.54 -5.70
CA GLU A 155 8.91 8.35 -6.14
C GLU A 155 9.77 7.08 -6.05
N ASP A 156 11.05 7.13 -6.42
CA ASP A 156 11.99 6.01 -6.29
C ASP A 156 12.11 5.53 -4.83
N VAL A 157 12.07 6.46 -3.87
CA VAL A 157 12.13 6.16 -2.43
C VAL A 157 10.83 5.55 -1.92
N LYS A 158 9.69 6.11 -2.34
CA LYS A 158 8.36 5.59 -2.01
C LYS A 158 8.15 4.18 -2.56
N GLU A 159 8.68 3.87 -3.74
CA GLU A 159 8.59 2.55 -4.35
C GLU A 159 9.22 1.44 -3.51
N ILE A 160 10.28 1.72 -2.73
CA ILE A 160 10.90 0.72 -1.84
C ILE A 160 9.90 0.19 -0.80
N ARG A 161 9.04 1.04 -0.24
CA ARG A 161 7.97 0.59 0.67
C ARG A 161 7.05 -0.41 -0.03
N TRP A 162 6.67 -0.14 -1.28
CA TRP A 162 5.80 -1.03 -2.04
C TRP A 162 6.48 -2.35 -2.37
N MET A 163 7.78 -2.35 -2.67
CA MET A 163 8.54 -3.58 -2.84
C MET A 163 8.50 -4.49 -1.60
N ILE A 164 8.43 -3.92 -0.39
CA ILE A 164 8.27 -4.70 0.87
C ILE A 164 6.89 -5.36 0.93
N GLU A 165 5.83 -4.69 0.47
CA GLU A 165 4.51 -5.30 0.38
C GLU A 165 4.48 -6.43 -0.66
N GLU A 166 5.16 -6.27 -1.79
CA GLU A 166 5.33 -7.35 -2.77
C GLU A 166 6.12 -8.53 -2.20
N LEU A 167 7.16 -8.26 -1.39
CA LEU A 167 7.88 -9.31 -0.67
C LEU A 167 6.94 -10.09 0.26
N ARG A 168 6.06 -9.39 0.99
CA ARG A 168 5.05 -10.03 1.85
C ARG A 168 4.10 -10.92 1.04
N VAL A 169 3.63 -10.47 -0.12
CA VAL A 169 2.84 -11.33 -1.04
C VAL A 169 3.63 -12.57 -1.44
N SER A 170 4.90 -12.41 -1.82
CA SER A 170 5.75 -13.53 -2.26
C SER A 170 6.00 -14.58 -1.17
N TYR A 171 6.00 -14.19 0.10
CA TYR A 171 6.16 -15.15 1.21
C TYR A 171 4.86 -15.80 1.64
N PHE A 172 3.80 -15.00 1.80
CA PHE A 172 2.60 -15.45 2.48
C PHE A 172 1.49 -15.90 1.52
N ALA A 173 1.47 -15.38 0.28
CA ALA A 173 0.38 -15.58 -0.66
C ALA A 173 0.84 -15.64 -2.14
N GLN A 174 1.81 -16.51 -2.44
CA GLN A 174 2.39 -16.70 -3.78
C GLN A 174 1.37 -16.82 -4.91
N GLN A 175 0.22 -17.45 -4.64
CA GLN A 175 -0.85 -17.62 -5.63
C GLN A 175 -1.48 -16.31 -6.12
N LEU A 176 -1.30 -15.19 -5.41
CA LEU A 176 -1.78 -13.87 -5.83
C LEU A 176 -0.83 -13.18 -6.83
N GLY A 177 0.40 -13.67 -6.96
CA GLY A 177 1.42 -13.12 -7.85
C GLY A 177 1.95 -11.75 -7.41
N THR A 178 3.10 -11.40 -7.99
CA THR A 178 3.72 -10.08 -7.87
C THR A 178 3.92 -9.52 -9.28
N PRO A 179 3.82 -8.20 -9.50
CA PRO A 179 3.93 -7.59 -10.82
C PRO A 179 5.33 -7.74 -11.45
N TYR A 180 6.34 -7.97 -10.62
CA TYR A 180 7.71 -8.27 -11.01
C TYR A 180 8.31 -9.25 -10.00
N PRO A 181 9.40 -9.98 -10.32
CA PRO A 181 9.98 -10.89 -9.36
C PRO A 181 10.66 -10.11 -8.23
N ILE A 182 10.46 -10.54 -6.98
CA ILE A 182 10.87 -9.83 -5.77
C ILE A 182 11.58 -10.77 -4.80
N SER A 183 12.54 -10.24 -4.06
CA SER A 183 13.24 -10.93 -2.96
C SER A 183 13.91 -9.93 -2.05
N ASP A 184 14.28 -10.35 -0.83
CA ASP A 184 15.01 -9.52 0.15
C ASP A 184 16.22 -8.84 -0.51
N LYS A 185 17.02 -9.62 -1.25
CA LYS A 185 18.22 -9.14 -1.95
C LYS A 185 17.91 -8.06 -2.99
N ARG A 186 16.82 -8.19 -3.74
CA ARG A 186 16.43 -7.19 -4.76
C ARG A 186 16.05 -5.87 -4.13
N ILE A 187 15.39 -5.89 -2.97
CA ILE A 187 15.03 -4.65 -2.24
C ILE A 187 16.27 -3.97 -1.70
N LEU A 188 17.19 -4.73 -1.09
CA LEU A 188 18.46 -4.18 -0.60
C LEU A 188 19.27 -3.52 -1.73
N GLN A 189 19.34 -4.16 -2.90
CA GLN A 189 20.01 -3.61 -4.08
C GLN A 189 19.33 -2.34 -4.61
N ALA A 190 18.00 -2.30 -4.63
CA ALA A 190 17.28 -1.10 -5.06
C ALA A 190 17.57 0.10 -4.14
N MET A 191 17.64 -0.12 -2.83
CA MET A 191 18.05 0.92 -1.87
C MET A 191 19.49 1.41 -2.11
N GLU A 192 20.42 0.50 -2.38
CA GLU A 192 21.82 0.85 -2.69
C GLU A 192 21.91 1.70 -3.97
N GLN A 193 21.14 1.36 -5.01
CA GLN A 193 21.12 2.09 -6.28
C GLN A 193 20.59 3.53 -6.15
N ILE A 194 19.65 3.76 -5.24
CA ILE A 194 19.09 5.10 -4.98
C ILE A 194 20.05 5.96 -4.14
N SER A 195 20.92 5.33 -3.34
CA SER A 195 21.89 6.01 -2.47
C SER A 195 23.24 6.28 -3.12
N GLY A 196 23.57 5.57 -4.20
CA GLY A 196 24.78 5.80 -5.01
C GLY A 196 24.59 6.97 -5.96
#